data_AF-U4TUE4-F1
#
_entry.id   AF-U4TUE4-F1
#
_cell.length_a   1.000
_cell.length_b   1.000
_cell.length_c   1.000
_cell.angle_alpha   90.00
_cell.angle_beta   90.00
_cell.angle_gamma   90.00
#
_symmetry.space_group_name_H-M   'P 1'
#
loop_
_entity.id
_entity.type
_entity.pdbx_description
1 polymer ?
#
loop_
_entity_poly.entity_id
_entity_poly.type
_entity_poly.pdbx_seq_one_letter_code
_entity_poly.pdbx_strand_id
1 'polypeptide(L)'
;MTALFTSVQSILTIVLIIALGYILREKKWFDDNFAGTISKLLMQIALPASIFTSVLKRLTASKLISLSSGLVYGFGGVALGYLLAFALVKLLKVRPGRRGTFINMFVNANTIFIGLPLNIALFGDKATAYFLMYYVVNTVSTWTLGAFLMSWDDPTKVAGSGTKAAFNWKKLLPPPLLGFLVALVFMFLPFDVMQVSWLSFLINALDYVGSLVTPLSLVYIGIILADAGLTSIRFDRDTVVALLGRFVAAPAFITLLILGGMQLGFHVPSLEAQTLIVQASAPGLAVLPILADNGHGDVKYATNVVTTSTVLFAIVVPIVMVLVQNI
;
A
#
# COMPACT_ATOMS: atom_id res chain seq x y z
N MET A 1 12.51 -5.18 24.43
CA MET A 1 12.18 -3.80 24.84
C MET A 1 12.64 -2.73 23.83
N THR A 2 13.80 -2.88 23.18
CA THR A 2 14.30 -1.94 22.15
C THR A 2 13.41 -1.83 20.92
N ALA A 3 12.92 -2.93 20.33
CA ALA A 3 12.11 -2.86 19.11
C ALA A 3 10.71 -2.27 19.32
N LEU A 4 10.04 -2.56 20.45
CA LEU A 4 8.77 -1.90 20.81
C LEU A 4 9.00 -0.40 20.95
N PHE A 5 10.06 0.01 21.66
CA PHE A 5 10.42 1.40 21.85
C PHE A 5 10.72 2.12 20.53
N THR A 6 11.56 1.52 19.66
CA THR A 6 11.85 2.05 18.32
C THR A 6 10.60 2.13 17.45
N SER A 7 9.73 1.11 17.47
CA SER A 7 8.49 1.11 16.69
C SER A 7 7.54 2.21 17.16
N VAL A 8 7.37 2.38 18.47
CA VAL A 8 6.57 3.46 19.06
C VAL A 8 7.15 4.83 18.67
N GLN A 9 8.47 5.02 18.74
CA GLN A 9 9.10 6.28 18.30
C GLN A 9 8.85 6.56 16.81
N SER A 10 9.08 5.59 15.93
CA SER A 10 8.81 5.74 14.49
C SER A 10 7.34 6.05 14.21
N ILE A 11 6.42 5.44 14.95
CA ILE A 11 4.98 5.74 14.84
C ILE A 11 4.65 7.13 15.34
N LEU A 12 5.23 7.57 16.46
CA LEU A 12 5.03 8.93 16.95
C LEU A 12 5.51 9.96 15.93
N THR A 13 6.66 9.74 15.28
CA THR A 13 7.12 10.58 14.18
C THR A 13 6.10 10.63 13.04
N ILE A 14 5.57 9.47 12.62
CA ILE A 14 4.56 9.37 11.57
C ILE A 14 3.27 10.12 11.95
N VAL A 15 2.75 9.87 13.16
CA VAL A 15 1.53 10.49 13.70
C VAL A 15 1.68 12.00 13.82
N LEU A 16 2.83 12.51 14.26
CA LEU A 16 3.08 13.95 14.36
C LEU A 16 3.04 14.64 12.99
N ILE A 17 3.60 14.02 11.94
CA ILE A 17 3.56 14.60 10.59
C ILE A 17 2.15 14.52 10.00
N ILE A 18 1.41 13.43 10.24
CA ILE A 18 0.00 13.31 9.85
C ILE A 18 -0.83 14.38 10.56
N ALA A 19 -0.64 14.56 11.88
CA ALA A 19 -1.33 15.57 12.66
C ALA A 19 -1.02 16.99 12.16
N LEU A 20 0.23 17.26 11.77
CA LEU A 20 0.60 18.52 11.13
C LEU A 20 -0.21 18.75 9.85
N GLY A 21 -0.27 17.76 8.94
CA GLY A 21 -1.08 17.86 7.71
C GLY A 21 -2.56 18.09 7.99
N TYR A 22 -3.12 17.39 8.98
CA TYR A 22 -4.50 17.56 9.43
C TYR A 22 -4.77 18.98 9.95
N ILE A 23 -3.94 19.47 10.87
CA ILE A 23 -4.10 20.80 11.49
C ILE A 23 -3.97 21.91 10.43
N LEU A 24 -3.02 21.80 9.51
CA LEU A 24 -2.83 22.79 8.45
C LEU A 24 -4.02 22.82 7.48
N ARG A 25 -4.62 21.65 7.19
CA ARG A 25 -5.84 21.57 6.39
C ARG A 25 -7.04 22.19 7.09
N GLU A 26 -7.27 21.87 8.37
CA GLU A 26 -8.35 22.45 9.19
C GLU A 26 -8.21 23.98 9.32
N LYS A 27 -6.98 24.48 9.44
CA LYS A 27 -6.67 25.92 9.45
C LYS A 27 -6.76 26.58 8.07
N LYS A 28 -7.14 25.83 7.02
CA LYS A 28 -7.25 26.29 5.63
C LYS A 28 -5.96 26.88 5.07
N TRP A 29 -4.79 26.46 5.58
CA TRP A 29 -3.50 26.81 4.97
C TRP A 29 -3.32 26.13 3.62
N PHE A 30 -3.88 24.93 3.48
CA PHE A 30 -3.92 24.18 2.24
C PHE A 30 -5.28 24.32 1.59
N ASP A 31 -5.29 24.73 0.32
CA ASP A 31 -6.50 24.76 -0.50
C ASP A 31 -7.03 23.35 -0.82
N ASP A 32 -8.24 23.28 -1.37
CA ASP A 32 -8.93 22.02 -1.68
C ASP A 32 -8.23 21.18 -2.76
N ASN A 33 -7.38 21.81 -3.57
CA ASN A 33 -6.66 21.16 -4.66
C ASN A 33 -5.26 20.68 -4.25
N PHE A 34 -4.75 21.14 -3.10
CA PHE A 34 -3.39 20.88 -2.66
C PHE A 34 -3.11 19.38 -2.48
N ALA A 35 -4.05 18.64 -1.89
CA ALA A 35 -3.94 17.19 -1.75
C ALA A 35 -3.76 16.48 -3.09
N GLY A 36 -4.57 16.86 -4.10
CA GLY A 36 -4.49 16.33 -5.45
C GLY A 36 -3.15 16.68 -6.13
N THR A 37 -2.66 17.91 -5.91
CA THR A 37 -1.38 18.37 -6.46
C THR A 37 -0.19 17.63 -5.85
N ILE A 38 -0.16 17.47 -4.52
CA ILE A 38 0.86 16.64 -3.84
C ILE A 38 0.81 15.21 -4.37
N SER A 39 -0.38 14.61 -4.45
CA SER A 39 -0.53 13.24 -4.92
C SER A 39 0.05 13.04 -6.33
N LYS A 40 -0.19 14.00 -7.25
CA LYS A 40 0.39 13.98 -8.60
C LYS A 40 1.91 14.10 -8.58
N LEU A 41 2.47 15.06 -7.84
CA LEU A 41 3.92 15.22 -7.70
C LEU A 41 4.58 13.95 -7.17
N LEU A 42 3.98 13.35 -6.13
CA LEU A 42 4.48 12.13 -5.53
C LEU A 42 4.42 10.96 -6.50
N MET A 43 3.26 10.68 -7.09
CA MET A 43 3.04 9.53 -7.95
C MET A 43 3.80 9.60 -9.26
N GLN A 44 3.93 10.78 -9.86
CA GLN A 44 4.50 10.93 -11.20
C GLN A 44 6.00 11.23 -11.19
N ILE A 45 6.55 11.78 -10.10
CA ILE A 45 7.94 12.26 -10.08
C ILE A 45 8.71 11.69 -8.88
N ALA A 46 8.27 11.97 -7.65
CA ALA A 46 9.05 11.66 -6.46
C ALA A 46 9.18 10.14 -6.20
N LEU A 47 8.10 9.40 -6.32
CA LEU A 47 8.09 7.94 -6.12
C LEU A 47 8.92 7.20 -7.18
N PRO A 48 8.75 7.47 -8.49
CA PRO A 48 9.64 6.89 -9.51
C PRO A 48 11.12 7.16 -9.24
N ALA A 49 11.48 8.40 -8.87
CA ALA A 49 12.86 8.76 -8.54
C ALA A 49 13.38 8.00 -7.32
N SER A 50 12.59 7.96 -6.23
CA SER A 50 12.92 7.24 -4.99
C SER A 50 13.13 5.75 -5.21
N ILE A 51 12.23 5.10 -5.95
CA ILE A 51 12.34 3.68 -6.29
C ILE A 51 13.57 3.45 -7.17
N PHE A 52 13.77 4.29 -8.19
CA PHE A 52 14.90 4.16 -9.11
C PHE A 52 16.24 4.21 -8.39
N THR A 53 16.48 5.24 -7.56
CA THR A 53 17.75 5.36 -6.84
C THR A 53 17.90 4.28 -5.78
N SER A 54 16.81 3.88 -5.10
CA SER A 54 16.85 2.80 -4.11
C SER A 54 17.21 1.45 -4.72
N VAL A 55 16.68 1.14 -5.90
CA VAL A 55 16.96 -0.10 -6.62
C VAL A 55 18.42 -0.13 -7.04
N LEU A 56 18.90 0.90 -7.75
CA LEU A 56 20.29 0.94 -8.21
C LEU A 56 21.32 0.89 -7.08
N LYS A 57 21.02 1.50 -5.92
CA LYS A 57 21.94 1.51 -4.76
C LYS A 57 22.00 0.18 -4.01
N ARG A 58 20.96 -0.66 -4.06
CA ARG A 58 20.76 -1.74 -3.06
C ARG A 58 20.36 -3.09 -3.61
N LEU A 59 19.99 -3.16 -4.89
CA LEU A 59 19.66 -4.40 -5.59
C LEU A 59 20.80 -4.85 -6.49
N THR A 60 21.01 -6.16 -6.50
CA THR A 60 21.86 -6.86 -7.45
C THR A 60 21.02 -7.92 -8.15
N ALA A 61 21.46 -8.40 -9.31
CA ALA A 61 20.79 -9.47 -10.05
C ALA A 61 20.58 -10.74 -9.19
N SER A 62 21.59 -11.14 -8.41
CA SER A 62 21.50 -12.27 -7.48
C SER A 62 20.44 -12.07 -6.40
N LYS A 63 20.29 -10.83 -5.92
CA LYS A 63 19.31 -10.48 -4.88
C LYS A 63 17.89 -10.45 -5.43
N LEU A 64 17.67 -10.06 -6.69
CA LEU A 64 16.34 -10.16 -7.33
C LEU A 64 15.82 -11.59 -7.40
N ILE A 65 16.69 -12.57 -7.65
CA ILE A 65 16.28 -13.98 -7.68
C ILE A 65 15.85 -14.42 -6.28
N SER A 66 16.60 -14.05 -5.23
CA SER A 66 16.19 -14.33 -3.84
C SER A 66 14.88 -13.64 -3.44
N LEU A 67 14.54 -12.52 -4.07
CA LEU A 67 13.33 -11.73 -3.82
C LEU A 67 12.07 -12.28 -4.51
N SER A 68 12.22 -13.25 -5.40
CA SER A 68 11.08 -13.91 -6.07
C SER A 68 10.14 -14.61 -5.07
N SER A 69 10.66 -15.00 -3.90
CA SER A 69 9.87 -15.60 -2.83
C SER A 69 8.77 -14.65 -2.34
N GLY A 70 9.06 -13.36 -2.21
CA GLY A 70 8.09 -12.34 -1.84
C GLY A 70 6.95 -12.14 -2.84
N LEU A 71 7.18 -12.40 -4.13
CA LEU A 71 6.10 -12.45 -5.13
C LEU A 71 5.18 -13.65 -4.88
N VAL A 72 5.75 -14.84 -4.62
CA VAL A 72 4.97 -16.05 -4.35
C VAL A 72 4.12 -15.88 -3.10
N TYR A 73 4.71 -15.45 -1.99
CA TYR A 73 3.97 -15.21 -0.75
C TYR A 73 2.96 -14.08 -0.90
N GLY A 74 3.32 -12.99 -1.58
CA GLY A 74 2.41 -11.88 -1.87
C GLY A 74 1.18 -12.33 -2.67
N PHE A 75 1.39 -12.97 -3.83
CA PHE A 75 0.29 -13.46 -4.67
C PHE A 75 -0.54 -14.52 -3.94
N GLY A 76 0.11 -15.43 -3.19
CA GLY A 76 -0.59 -16.41 -2.36
C GLY A 76 -1.49 -15.76 -1.31
N GLY A 77 -0.97 -14.77 -0.57
CA GLY A 77 -1.73 -14.04 0.45
C GLY A 77 -2.89 -13.25 -0.14
N VAL A 78 -2.68 -12.59 -1.29
CA VAL A 78 -3.74 -11.89 -2.04
C VAL A 78 -4.81 -12.87 -2.53
N ALA A 79 -4.41 -14.02 -3.07
CA ALA A 79 -5.34 -15.04 -3.54
C ALA A 79 -6.21 -15.58 -2.40
N LEU A 80 -5.59 -15.98 -1.28
CA LEU A 80 -6.32 -16.41 -0.07
C LEU A 80 -7.22 -15.29 0.48
N GLY A 81 -6.74 -14.05 0.47
CA GLY A 81 -7.50 -12.87 0.83
C GLY A 81 -8.77 -12.71 0.00
N TYR A 82 -8.66 -12.79 -1.33
CA TYR A 82 -9.82 -12.73 -2.22
C TYR A 82 -10.78 -13.88 -1.97
N LEU A 83 -10.29 -15.12 -1.87
CA LEU A 83 -11.13 -16.29 -1.62
C LEU A 83 -11.97 -16.12 -0.35
N LEU A 84 -11.33 -15.72 0.75
CA LEU A 84 -12.02 -15.48 2.02
C LEU A 84 -12.99 -14.29 1.91
N ALA A 85 -12.57 -13.17 1.29
CA ALA A 85 -13.42 -12.00 1.14
C ALA A 85 -14.69 -12.30 0.32
N PHE A 86 -14.58 -13.06 -0.78
CA PHE A 86 -15.74 -13.49 -1.56
C PHE A 86 -16.67 -14.43 -0.77
N ALA A 87 -16.10 -15.36 0.01
CA ALA A 87 -16.88 -16.22 0.88
C ALA A 87 -17.65 -15.40 1.93
N LEU A 88 -16.98 -14.43 2.58
CA LEU A 88 -17.58 -13.56 3.58
C LEU A 88 -18.66 -12.64 2.99
N VAL A 89 -18.48 -12.11 1.79
CA VAL A 89 -19.52 -11.32 1.10
C VAL A 89 -20.82 -12.12 0.96
N LYS A 90 -20.72 -13.41 0.60
CA LYS A 90 -21.88 -14.31 0.48
C LYS A 90 -22.46 -14.68 1.84
N LEU A 91 -21.62 -15.10 2.78
CA LEU A 91 -22.02 -15.57 4.11
C LEU A 91 -22.71 -14.47 4.92
N LEU A 92 -22.14 -13.26 4.90
CA LEU A 92 -22.67 -12.10 5.62
C LEU A 92 -23.79 -11.40 4.86
N LYS A 93 -24.05 -11.78 3.60
CA LYS A 93 -25.03 -11.10 2.74
C LYS A 93 -24.75 -9.61 2.64
N VAL A 94 -23.50 -9.24 2.32
CA VAL A 94 -23.10 -7.84 2.14
C VAL A 94 -23.95 -7.22 1.03
N ARG A 95 -24.46 -6.00 1.29
CA ARG A 95 -25.40 -5.32 0.39
C ARG A 95 -24.73 -4.96 -0.95
N PRO A 96 -25.46 -4.99 -2.08
CA PRO A 96 -24.95 -4.48 -3.36
C PRO A 96 -24.44 -3.04 -3.23
N GLY A 97 -23.40 -2.69 -3.98
CA GLY A 97 -22.71 -1.40 -3.90
C GLY A 97 -21.68 -1.29 -2.76
N ARG A 98 -21.68 -2.22 -1.79
CA ARG A 98 -20.64 -2.32 -0.73
C ARG A 98 -19.66 -3.46 -0.92
N ARG A 99 -19.99 -4.47 -1.71
CA ARG A 99 -19.21 -5.72 -1.86
C ARG A 99 -17.85 -5.45 -2.49
N GLY A 100 -17.81 -4.63 -3.55
CA GLY A 100 -16.57 -4.24 -4.21
C GLY A 100 -15.62 -3.55 -3.23
N THR A 101 -16.13 -2.59 -2.47
CA THR A 101 -15.40 -1.88 -1.41
C THR A 101 -14.97 -2.81 -0.29
N PHE A 102 -15.84 -3.70 0.19
CA PHE A 102 -15.54 -4.67 1.23
C PHE A 102 -14.37 -5.58 0.83
N ILE A 103 -14.42 -6.16 -0.37
CA ILE A 103 -13.37 -7.06 -0.86
C ILE A 103 -12.05 -6.31 -1.04
N ASN A 104 -12.10 -5.12 -1.64
CA ASN A 104 -10.89 -4.32 -1.82
C ASN A 104 -10.28 -3.87 -0.50
N MET A 105 -11.11 -3.48 0.47
CA MET A 105 -10.65 -3.12 1.81
C MET A 105 -9.92 -4.28 2.49
N PHE A 106 -10.42 -5.50 2.29
CA PHE A 106 -9.83 -6.72 2.83
C PHE A 106 -8.44 -7.01 2.22
N VAL A 107 -8.31 -6.87 0.89
CA VAL A 107 -7.15 -7.41 0.15
C VAL A 107 -6.14 -6.34 -0.29
N ASN A 108 -6.60 -5.16 -0.71
CA ASN A 108 -5.77 -4.12 -1.31
C ASN A 108 -5.41 -3.03 -0.30
N ALA A 109 -4.11 -2.87 -0.06
CA ALA A 109 -3.59 -1.94 0.94
C ALA A 109 -3.10 -0.63 0.33
N ASN A 110 -3.05 0.42 1.14
CA ASN A 110 -2.38 1.68 0.81
C ASN A 110 -0.86 1.54 0.99
N THR A 111 -0.24 0.77 0.12
CA THR A 111 1.20 0.49 0.19
C THR A 111 2.04 1.70 -0.17
N ILE A 112 1.54 2.60 -1.02
CA ILE A 112 2.33 3.73 -1.50
C ILE A 112 2.37 4.87 -0.49
N PHE A 113 1.20 5.40 -0.11
CA PHE A 113 1.18 6.62 0.70
C PHE A 113 1.40 6.33 2.18
N ILE A 114 1.02 5.13 2.65
CA ILE A 114 1.21 4.73 4.06
C ILE A 114 2.31 3.68 4.19
N GLY A 115 2.23 2.61 3.39
CA GLY A 115 3.15 1.48 3.48
C GLY A 115 4.62 1.83 3.26
N LEU A 116 4.96 2.64 2.26
CA LEU A 116 6.34 2.99 1.92
C LEU A 116 6.99 3.92 2.95
N PRO A 117 6.38 5.06 3.35
CA PRO A 117 6.92 5.88 4.44
C PRO A 117 7.15 5.08 5.71
N LEU A 118 6.20 4.20 6.06
CA LEU A 118 6.35 3.33 7.21
C LEU A 118 7.50 2.34 7.05
N ASN A 119 7.64 1.72 5.89
CA ASN A 119 8.72 0.79 5.59
C ASN A 119 10.09 1.45 5.78
N ILE A 120 10.26 2.66 5.25
CA ILE A 120 11.50 3.44 5.41
C ILE A 120 11.72 3.81 6.88
N ALA A 121 10.68 4.22 7.61
CA ALA A 121 10.79 4.60 9.02
C ALA A 121 11.10 3.44 9.97
N LEU A 122 10.65 2.22 9.66
CA LEU A 122 10.86 1.03 10.49
C LEU A 122 12.12 0.26 10.12
N PHE A 123 12.37 0.09 8.83
CA PHE A 123 13.38 -0.83 8.32
C PHE A 123 14.50 -0.13 7.56
N GLY A 124 14.35 1.17 7.26
CA GLY A 124 15.24 1.93 6.40
C GLY A 124 15.16 1.48 4.93
N ASP A 125 15.91 2.16 4.08
CA ASP A 125 15.92 1.91 2.63
C ASP A 125 16.36 0.48 2.23
N LYS A 126 17.03 -0.25 3.13
CA LYS A 126 17.43 -1.64 2.88
C LYS A 126 16.24 -2.57 2.64
N ALA A 127 15.05 -2.20 3.12
CA ALA A 127 13.82 -2.95 2.89
C ALA A 127 13.06 -2.51 1.63
N THR A 128 13.49 -1.46 0.93
CA THR A 128 12.77 -0.93 -0.25
C THR A 128 12.62 -1.97 -1.36
N ALA A 129 13.60 -2.86 -1.52
CA ALA A 129 13.53 -3.95 -2.48
C ALA A 129 12.42 -4.98 -2.15
N TYR A 130 12.28 -5.37 -0.87
CA TYR A 130 11.22 -6.27 -0.41
C TYR A 130 9.84 -5.61 -0.51
N PHE A 131 9.76 -4.34 -0.11
CA PHE A 131 8.55 -3.52 -0.28
C PHE A 131 8.06 -3.53 -1.73
N LEU A 132 9.00 -3.42 -2.67
CA LEU A 132 8.68 -3.32 -4.09
C LEU A 132 8.04 -4.60 -4.64
N MET A 133 8.45 -5.78 -4.16
CA MET A 133 7.80 -7.05 -4.53
C MET A 133 6.34 -7.06 -4.09
N TYR A 134 6.07 -6.67 -2.84
CA TYR A 134 4.70 -6.54 -2.36
C TYR A 134 3.92 -5.45 -3.11
N TYR A 135 4.57 -4.33 -3.44
CA TYR A 135 3.96 -3.24 -4.21
C TYR A 135 3.51 -3.70 -5.60
N VAL A 136 4.32 -4.50 -6.30
CA VAL A 136 3.95 -5.09 -7.60
C VAL A 136 2.71 -5.95 -7.45
N VAL A 137 2.71 -6.86 -6.47
CA VAL A 137 1.56 -7.73 -6.18
C VAL A 137 0.30 -6.90 -5.88
N ASN A 138 0.40 -5.92 -5.00
CA ASN A 138 -0.73 -5.08 -4.60
C ASN A 138 -1.26 -4.22 -5.77
N THR A 139 -0.36 -3.73 -6.63
CA THR A 139 -0.72 -2.96 -7.83
C THR A 139 -1.46 -3.81 -8.84
N VAL A 140 -0.94 -5.01 -9.14
CA VAL A 140 -1.60 -5.98 -10.01
C VAL A 140 -2.96 -6.32 -9.42
N SER A 141 -3.02 -6.70 -8.15
CA SER A 141 -4.27 -7.02 -7.43
C SER A 141 -5.32 -5.89 -7.54
N THR A 142 -4.91 -4.66 -7.23
CA THR A 142 -5.79 -3.48 -7.23
C THR A 142 -6.36 -3.19 -8.61
N TRP A 143 -5.52 -3.20 -9.66
CA TRP A 143 -5.96 -2.75 -10.98
C TRP A 143 -6.49 -3.88 -11.86
N THR A 144 -6.12 -5.14 -11.60
CA THR A 144 -6.69 -6.32 -12.27
C THR A 144 -8.07 -6.67 -11.73
N LEU A 145 -8.14 -7.00 -10.44
CA LEU A 145 -9.33 -7.51 -9.80
C LEU A 145 -10.04 -6.42 -9.02
N GLY A 146 -9.32 -5.61 -8.24
CA GLY A 146 -9.91 -4.60 -7.36
C GLY A 146 -10.82 -3.61 -8.08
N ALA A 147 -10.30 -2.94 -9.11
CA ALA A 147 -11.05 -1.97 -9.92
C ALA A 147 -12.18 -2.63 -10.72
N PHE A 148 -11.96 -3.85 -11.23
CA PHE A 148 -13.00 -4.62 -11.90
C PHE A 148 -14.17 -4.94 -10.95
N LEU A 149 -13.87 -5.34 -9.72
CA LEU A 149 -14.88 -5.69 -8.72
C LEU A 149 -15.70 -4.49 -8.26
N MET A 150 -15.13 -3.29 -8.28
CA MET A 150 -15.86 -2.05 -8.03
C MET A 150 -16.91 -1.80 -9.13
N SER A 151 -16.51 -1.94 -10.39
CA SER A 151 -17.44 -1.81 -11.52
C SER A 151 -18.44 -2.97 -11.64
N TRP A 152 -18.10 -4.14 -11.10
CA TRP A 152 -18.99 -5.31 -11.08
C TRP A 152 -20.10 -5.18 -10.03
N ASP A 153 -19.80 -4.53 -8.91
CA ASP A 153 -20.75 -4.31 -7.82
C ASP A 153 -21.63 -3.04 -8.00
N ASP A 154 -21.64 -2.48 -9.21
CA ASP A 154 -22.45 -1.30 -9.54
C ASP A 154 -23.95 -1.64 -9.41
N PRO A 155 -24.65 -1.04 -8.43
CA PRO A 155 -26.05 -1.35 -8.14
C PRO A 155 -27.02 -0.80 -9.20
N THR A 156 -26.55 0.08 -10.09
CA THR A 156 -27.35 0.71 -11.14
C THR A 156 -27.36 -0.09 -12.44
N LYS A 157 -26.50 -1.12 -12.56
CA LYS A 157 -26.44 -1.96 -13.76
C LYS A 157 -27.69 -2.83 -13.88
N VAL A 158 -28.35 -2.70 -15.04
CA VAL A 158 -29.41 -3.63 -15.46
C VAL A 158 -28.77 -4.97 -15.82
N ALA A 159 -29.31 -6.07 -15.28
CA ALA A 159 -28.84 -7.42 -15.59
C ALA A 159 -28.91 -7.67 -17.11
N GLY A 160 -27.76 -7.68 -17.78
CA GLY A 160 -27.64 -7.88 -19.24
C GLY A 160 -27.03 -6.73 -20.03
N SER A 161 -26.93 -5.51 -19.49
CA SER A 161 -26.25 -4.39 -20.17
C SER A 161 -24.74 -4.43 -19.89
N GLY A 162 -24.03 -5.30 -20.60
CA GLY A 162 -22.60 -5.51 -20.44
C GLY A 162 -21.74 -4.36 -20.96
N THR A 163 -21.68 -3.21 -20.27
CA THR A 163 -20.49 -2.35 -20.35
C THR A 163 -19.36 -3.06 -19.62
N LYS A 164 -18.64 -3.90 -20.36
CA LYS A 164 -17.33 -4.42 -19.94
C LYS A 164 -16.47 -3.20 -19.63
N ALA A 165 -16.17 -2.97 -18.35
CA ALA A 165 -15.17 -1.98 -17.99
C ALA A 165 -13.89 -2.38 -18.74
N ALA A 166 -13.51 -1.60 -19.75
CA ALA A 166 -12.35 -1.92 -20.57
C ALA A 166 -11.12 -1.97 -19.66
N PHE A 167 -10.41 -3.09 -19.72
CA PHE A 167 -9.24 -3.30 -18.88
C PHE A 167 -8.17 -2.26 -19.23
N ASN A 168 -7.87 -1.35 -18.31
CA ASN A 168 -6.93 -0.26 -18.57
C ASN A 168 -5.50 -0.71 -18.25
N TRP A 169 -4.85 -1.31 -19.24
CA TRP A 169 -3.46 -1.76 -19.16
C TRP A 169 -2.48 -0.66 -18.70
N LYS A 170 -2.75 0.62 -19.00
CA LYS A 170 -1.91 1.74 -18.53
C LYS A 170 -1.91 1.88 -17.01
N LYS A 171 -2.96 1.43 -16.32
CA LYS A 171 -3.04 1.46 -14.85
C LYS A 171 -2.23 0.35 -14.19
N LEU A 172 -1.88 -0.72 -14.91
CA LEU A 172 -0.97 -1.76 -14.41
C LEU A 172 0.51 -1.36 -14.45
N LEU A 173 0.85 -0.31 -15.20
CA LEU A 173 2.20 0.25 -15.27
C LEU A 173 2.20 1.66 -14.68
N PRO A 174 1.87 1.83 -13.38
CA PRO A 174 1.91 3.14 -12.77
C PRO A 174 3.36 3.67 -12.76
N PRO A 175 3.57 5.00 -12.76
CA PRO A 175 4.93 5.56 -12.83
C PRO A 175 5.92 5.02 -11.79
N PRO A 176 5.54 4.72 -10.53
CA PRO A 176 6.47 4.09 -9.57
C PRO A 176 6.99 2.71 -10.05
N LEU A 177 6.14 1.92 -10.72
CA LEU A 177 6.55 0.67 -11.34
C LEU A 177 7.45 0.89 -12.57
N LEU A 178 7.18 1.93 -13.36
CA LEU A 178 8.09 2.31 -14.45
C LEU A 178 9.46 2.71 -13.92
N GLY A 179 9.55 3.46 -12.82
CA GLY A 179 10.80 3.78 -12.14
C GLY A 179 11.59 2.52 -11.75
N PHE A 180 10.90 1.48 -11.26
CA PHE A 180 11.51 0.18 -11.00
C PHE A 180 12.01 -0.51 -12.28
N LEU A 181 11.17 -0.62 -13.31
CA LEU A 181 11.53 -1.29 -14.56
C LEU A 181 12.73 -0.60 -15.23
N VAL A 182 12.78 0.73 -15.23
CA VAL A 182 13.92 1.49 -15.73
C VAL A 182 15.16 1.23 -14.87
N ALA A 183 15.02 1.16 -13.54
CA ALA A 183 16.13 0.81 -12.67
C ALA A 183 16.66 -0.61 -12.92
N LEU A 184 15.79 -1.58 -13.21
CA LEU A 184 16.21 -2.93 -13.60
C LEU A 184 17.03 -2.90 -14.89
N VAL A 185 16.57 -2.17 -15.92
CA VAL A 185 17.32 -2.02 -17.17
C VAL A 185 18.72 -1.48 -16.89
N PHE A 186 18.82 -0.42 -16.08
CA PHE A 186 20.11 0.19 -15.71
C PHE A 186 20.98 -0.73 -14.86
N MET A 187 20.39 -1.54 -13.98
CA MET A 187 21.10 -2.50 -13.13
C MET A 187 21.77 -3.62 -13.94
N PHE A 188 21.18 -4.02 -15.08
CA PHE A 188 21.74 -5.04 -15.97
C PHE A 188 22.69 -4.48 -17.04
N LEU A 189 22.93 -3.16 -17.07
CA LEU A 189 23.95 -2.59 -17.94
C LEU A 189 25.35 -3.03 -17.49
N PRO A 190 26.30 -3.17 -18.42
CA PRO A 190 27.66 -3.62 -18.12
C PRO A 190 28.48 -2.58 -17.33
N PHE A 191 27.98 -1.37 -17.15
CA PHE A 191 28.61 -0.30 -16.37
C PHE A 191 27.68 0.14 -15.23
N ASP A 192 28.24 0.28 -14.03
CA ASP A 192 27.50 0.75 -12.86
C ASP A 192 27.31 2.26 -12.93
N VAL A 193 26.10 2.69 -13.30
CA VAL A 193 25.72 4.10 -13.43
C VAL A 193 25.91 4.87 -12.12
N MET A 194 25.85 4.19 -10.97
CA MET A 194 26.07 4.80 -9.66
C MET A 194 27.55 5.13 -9.39
N GLN A 195 28.49 4.46 -10.07
CA GLN A 195 29.93 4.67 -9.89
C GLN A 195 30.49 5.74 -10.85
N VAL A 196 29.69 6.21 -11.79
CA VAL A 196 30.11 7.24 -12.75
C VAL A 196 30.11 8.60 -12.06
N SER A 197 31.28 9.03 -11.58
CA SER A 197 31.41 10.22 -10.71
C SER A 197 30.86 11.52 -11.32
N TRP A 198 30.92 11.69 -12.64
CA TRP A 198 30.40 12.88 -13.33
C TRP A 198 28.86 12.92 -13.43
N LEU A 199 28.17 11.78 -13.19
CA LEU A 199 26.70 11.69 -13.14
C LEU A 199 26.15 11.88 -11.71
N SER A 200 27.00 12.08 -10.70
CA SER A 200 26.60 12.18 -9.29
C SER A 200 25.57 13.27 -9.01
N PHE A 201 25.61 14.40 -9.73
CA PHE A 201 24.62 15.47 -9.59
C PHE A 201 23.20 15.03 -9.95
N LEU A 202 23.03 14.15 -10.96
CA LEU A 202 21.72 13.62 -11.34
C LEU A 202 21.18 12.68 -10.27
N ILE A 203 22.03 11.78 -9.75
CA ILE A 203 21.65 10.86 -8.67
C ILE A 203 21.26 11.65 -7.43
N ASN A 204 22.04 12.67 -7.05
CA ASN A 204 21.72 13.54 -5.92
C ASN A 204 20.40 14.28 -6.12
N ALA A 205 20.14 14.81 -7.33
CA ALA A 205 18.87 15.47 -7.64
C ALA A 205 17.68 14.49 -7.51
N LEU A 206 17.82 13.27 -8.01
CA LEU A 206 16.80 12.22 -7.87
C LEU A 206 16.61 11.81 -6.41
N ASP A 207 17.67 11.77 -5.60
CA ASP A 207 17.57 11.50 -4.16
C ASP A 207 16.85 12.62 -3.41
N TYR A 208 17.16 13.89 -3.69
CA TYR A 208 16.44 15.03 -3.09
C TYR A 208 14.95 14.96 -3.44
N VAL A 209 14.62 14.77 -4.72
CA VAL A 209 13.24 14.64 -5.17
C VAL A 209 12.57 13.40 -4.56
N GLY A 210 13.26 12.26 -4.49
CA GLY A 210 12.77 11.03 -3.87
C GLY A 210 12.55 11.14 -2.36
N SER A 211 13.36 11.94 -1.66
CA SER A 211 13.22 12.17 -0.22
C SER A 211 11.95 12.92 0.17
N LEU A 212 11.29 13.60 -0.79
CA LEU A 212 9.99 14.24 -0.58
C LEU A 212 8.87 13.23 -0.32
N VAL A 213 9.03 11.98 -0.76
CA VAL A 213 7.98 10.95 -0.71
C VAL A 213 7.46 10.76 0.70
N THR A 214 8.34 10.46 1.66
CA THR A 214 7.96 10.16 3.04
C THR A 214 7.23 11.33 3.72
N PRO A 215 7.83 12.53 3.86
CA PRO A 215 7.18 13.63 4.58
C PRO A 215 5.90 14.10 3.90
N LEU A 216 5.88 14.25 2.56
CA LEU A 216 4.69 14.74 1.88
C LEU A 216 3.56 13.71 1.82
N SER A 217 3.86 12.41 1.78
CA SER A 217 2.80 11.37 1.86
C SER A 217 2.10 11.41 3.21
N LEU A 218 2.85 11.60 4.30
CA LEU A 218 2.30 11.72 5.66
C LEU A 218 1.45 12.99 5.82
N VAL A 219 1.91 14.13 5.29
CA VAL A 219 1.09 15.36 5.23
C VAL A 219 -0.18 15.14 4.40
N TYR A 220 -0.06 14.50 3.24
CA TYR A 220 -1.20 14.15 2.38
C TYR A 220 -2.25 13.31 3.13
N ILE A 221 -1.83 12.30 3.89
CA ILE A 221 -2.75 11.50 4.72
C ILE A 221 -3.46 12.37 5.75
N GLY A 222 -2.75 13.29 6.40
CA GLY A 222 -3.35 14.26 7.33
C GLY A 222 -4.45 15.10 6.68
N ILE A 223 -4.21 15.58 5.46
CA ILE A 223 -5.20 16.34 4.68
C ILE A 223 -6.42 15.47 4.37
N ILE A 224 -6.22 14.24 3.89
CA ILE A 224 -7.31 13.32 3.57
C ILE A 224 -8.15 12.97 4.81
N LEU A 225 -7.53 12.82 5.98
CA LEU A 225 -8.25 12.58 7.23
C LEU A 225 -9.09 13.78 7.66
N ALA A 226 -8.59 15.00 7.47
CA ALA A 226 -9.34 16.23 7.73
C ALA A 226 -10.55 16.33 6.78
N ASP A 227 -10.31 16.15 5.46
CA ASP A 227 -11.36 16.22 4.44
C ASP A 227 -12.44 15.15 4.59
N ALA A 228 -12.05 13.92 4.92
CA ALA A 228 -13.00 12.82 5.15
C ALA A 228 -13.81 13.01 6.44
N GLY A 229 -13.25 13.74 7.42
CA GLY A 229 -13.83 13.98 8.73
C GLY A 229 -13.82 12.73 9.61
N LEU A 230 -13.34 12.85 10.85
CA LEU A 230 -13.38 11.75 11.83
C LEU A 230 -14.82 11.35 12.20
N THR A 231 -15.81 12.21 11.93
CA THR A 231 -17.24 11.93 12.09
C THR A 231 -17.77 10.89 11.09
N SER A 232 -17.01 10.58 10.03
CA SER A 232 -17.34 9.51 9.09
C SER A 232 -17.14 8.11 9.67
N ILE A 233 -16.40 7.99 10.78
CA ILE A 233 -16.07 6.71 11.45
C ILE A 233 -17.35 6.08 12.02
N ARG A 234 -17.64 4.87 11.57
CA ARG A 234 -18.77 4.04 12.02
C ARG A 234 -18.38 2.58 12.05
N PHE A 235 -18.77 1.88 13.10
CA PHE A 235 -18.49 0.45 13.28
C PHE A 235 -19.75 -0.39 13.05
N ASP A 236 -20.21 -0.46 11.80
CA ASP A 236 -21.19 -1.47 11.42
C ASP A 236 -20.52 -2.82 11.13
N ARG A 237 -21.33 -3.89 11.09
CA ARG A 237 -20.84 -5.26 10.88
C ARG A 237 -19.92 -5.38 9.66
N ASP A 238 -20.28 -4.77 8.53
CA ASP A 238 -19.50 -4.92 7.30
C ASP A 238 -18.15 -4.20 7.44
N THR A 239 -18.15 -3.01 8.06
CA THR A 239 -16.93 -2.27 8.38
C THR A 239 -16.00 -3.06 9.30
N VAL A 240 -16.51 -3.60 10.40
CA VAL A 240 -15.71 -4.36 11.37
C VAL A 240 -15.08 -5.58 10.72
N VAL A 241 -15.85 -6.36 9.95
CA VAL A 241 -15.32 -7.55 9.29
C VAL A 241 -14.31 -7.19 8.20
N ALA A 242 -14.53 -6.12 7.42
CA ALA A 242 -13.56 -5.66 6.43
C ALA A 242 -12.23 -5.25 7.08
N LEU A 243 -12.28 -4.56 8.24
CA LEU A 243 -11.11 -4.16 9.01
C LEU A 243 -10.37 -5.36 9.62
N LEU A 244 -11.11 -6.33 10.19
CA LEU A 244 -10.51 -7.58 10.67
C LEU A 244 -9.85 -8.37 9.54
N GLY A 245 -10.47 -8.36 8.36
CA GLY A 245 -9.87 -8.90 7.15
C GLY A 245 -8.51 -8.30 6.82
N ARG A 246 -8.46 -6.96 6.82
CA ARG A 246 -7.24 -6.22 6.51
C ARG A 246 -6.15 -6.38 7.56
N PHE A 247 -6.48 -6.20 8.84
CA PHE A 247 -5.50 -6.10 9.92
C PHE A 247 -5.19 -7.44 10.60
N VAL A 248 -6.02 -8.46 10.42
CA VAL A 248 -5.82 -9.78 11.01
C VAL A 248 -5.63 -10.82 9.92
N ALA A 249 -6.63 -11.02 9.05
CA ALA A 249 -6.59 -12.14 8.10
C ALA A 249 -5.46 -12.00 7.06
N ALA A 250 -5.29 -10.82 6.46
CA ALA A 250 -4.28 -10.61 5.45
C ALA A 250 -2.83 -10.78 5.95
N PRO A 251 -2.39 -10.14 7.06
CA PRO A 251 -1.07 -10.43 7.60
C PRO A 251 -0.93 -11.87 8.13
N ALA A 252 -2.01 -12.47 8.65
CA ALA A 252 -2.00 -13.87 9.04
C ALA A 252 -1.77 -14.81 7.84
N PHE A 253 -2.40 -14.57 6.69
CA PHE A 253 -2.18 -15.38 5.48
C PHE A 253 -0.73 -15.30 4.99
N ILE A 254 -0.15 -14.11 4.95
CA ILE A 254 1.27 -13.96 4.59
C ILE A 254 2.15 -14.70 5.60
N THR A 255 1.90 -14.52 6.90
CA THR A 255 2.67 -15.19 7.96
C THR A 255 2.57 -16.72 7.86
N LEU A 256 1.36 -17.27 7.70
CA LEU A 256 1.15 -18.71 7.58
C LEU A 256 1.83 -19.30 6.34
N LEU A 257 1.79 -18.59 5.21
CA LEU A 257 2.48 -19.02 4.00
C LEU A 257 4.00 -19.03 4.16
N ILE A 258 4.56 -18.00 4.82
CA ILE A 258 6.00 -17.93 5.12
C ILE A 258 6.41 -19.08 6.05
N LEU A 259 5.70 -19.27 7.17
CA LEU A 259 6.00 -20.34 8.13
C LEU A 259 5.85 -21.73 7.51
N GLY A 260 4.81 -21.94 6.69
CA GLY A 260 4.64 -23.18 5.92
C GLY A 260 5.77 -23.40 4.90
N GLY A 261 6.20 -22.34 4.21
CA GLY A 261 7.35 -22.39 3.31
C GLY A 261 8.65 -22.77 4.02
N MET A 262 8.88 -22.22 5.21
CA MET A 262 10.04 -22.56 6.06
C MET A 262 10.04 -24.04 6.46
N GLN A 263 8.89 -24.61 6.80
CA GLN A 263 8.76 -26.05 7.10
C GLN A 263 9.05 -26.94 5.88
N LEU A 264 8.79 -26.44 4.67
CA LEU A 264 9.09 -27.13 3.41
C LEU A 264 10.55 -26.92 2.94
N GLY A 265 11.37 -26.22 3.72
CA GLY A 265 12.80 -25.99 3.43
C GLY A 265 13.10 -24.68 2.70
N PHE A 266 12.11 -23.82 2.43
CA PHE A 266 12.33 -22.51 1.84
C PHE A 266 12.78 -21.49 2.89
N HIS A 267 13.93 -20.87 2.66
CA HIS A 267 14.46 -19.87 3.58
C HIS A 267 14.07 -18.46 3.10
N VAL A 268 13.45 -17.69 4.00
CA VAL A 268 13.06 -16.29 3.75
C VAL A 268 13.87 -15.41 4.69
N PRO A 269 14.59 -14.39 4.19
CA PRO A 269 15.25 -13.42 5.05
C PRO A 269 14.25 -12.76 6.02
N SER A 270 14.61 -12.62 7.30
CA SER A 270 13.73 -12.03 8.31
C SER A 270 13.23 -10.62 7.90
N LEU A 271 14.11 -9.82 7.29
CA LEU A 271 13.74 -8.49 6.79
C LEU A 271 12.70 -8.55 5.66
N GLU A 272 12.73 -9.57 4.81
CA GLU A 272 11.71 -9.81 3.78
C GLU A 272 10.37 -10.14 4.44
N ALA A 273 10.37 -11.13 5.33
CA ALA A 273 9.16 -11.58 6.02
C ALA A 273 8.49 -10.42 6.80
N GLN A 274 9.28 -9.68 7.59
CA GLN A 274 8.79 -8.51 8.32
C GLN A 274 8.22 -7.44 7.39
N THR A 275 8.89 -7.16 6.27
CA THR A 275 8.40 -6.20 5.28
C THR A 275 7.06 -6.64 4.71
N LEU A 276 6.94 -7.89 4.23
CA LEU A 276 5.71 -8.39 3.62
C LEU A 276 4.53 -8.39 4.61
N ILE A 277 4.76 -8.81 5.86
CA ILE A 277 3.72 -8.85 6.89
C ILE A 277 3.29 -7.42 7.28
N VAL A 278 4.22 -6.47 7.46
CA VAL A 278 3.88 -5.08 7.75
C VAL A 278 3.12 -4.42 6.61
N GLN A 279 3.50 -4.67 5.35
CA GLN A 279 2.76 -4.17 4.19
C GLN A 279 1.37 -4.81 4.06
N ALA A 280 1.20 -6.07 4.46
CA ALA A 280 -0.10 -6.71 4.57
C ALA A 280 -0.95 -6.18 5.73
N SER A 281 -0.35 -5.51 6.70
CA SER A 281 -1.07 -4.82 7.77
C SER A 281 -1.38 -3.36 7.45
N ALA A 282 -0.89 -2.82 6.33
CA ALA A 282 -1.16 -1.44 5.92
C ALA A 282 -2.68 -1.20 5.74
N PRO A 283 -3.16 0.02 5.98
CA PRO A 283 -4.59 0.34 5.94
C PRO A 283 -5.15 0.27 4.52
N GLY A 284 -6.46 0.40 4.41
CA GLY A 284 -7.19 0.29 3.14
C GLY A 284 -6.70 1.27 2.09
N LEU A 285 -6.78 0.85 0.83
CA LEU A 285 -6.41 1.65 -0.33
C LEU A 285 -7.07 3.06 -0.32
N ALA A 286 -6.27 4.12 -0.38
CA ALA A 286 -6.78 5.50 -0.25
C ALA A 286 -7.75 5.92 -1.37
N VAL A 287 -7.63 5.33 -2.57
CA VAL A 287 -8.48 5.66 -3.72
C VAL A 287 -9.81 4.91 -3.73
N LEU A 288 -10.13 4.12 -2.70
CA LEU A 288 -11.39 3.37 -2.64
C LEU A 288 -12.65 4.24 -2.76
N PRO A 289 -12.76 5.42 -2.12
CA PRO A 289 -13.95 6.26 -2.26
C PRO A 289 -14.18 6.70 -3.71
N ILE A 290 -13.10 7.02 -4.43
CA ILE A 290 -13.14 7.40 -5.85
C ILE A 290 -13.55 6.21 -6.71
N LEU A 291 -13.04 5.01 -6.43
CA LEU A 291 -13.43 3.80 -7.16
C LEU A 291 -14.88 3.40 -6.90
N ALA A 292 -15.36 3.58 -5.66
CA ALA A 292 -16.76 3.35 -5.31
C ALA A 292 -17.67 4.33 -6.03
N ASP A 293 -17.31 5.62 -6.08
CA ASP A 293 -18.09 6.66 -6.77
C ASP A 293 -18.21 6.39 -8.28
N ASN A 294 -17.09 6.07 -8.95
CA ASN A 294 -17.08 5.68 -10.37
C ASN A 294 -17.88 4.40 -10.65
N GLY A 295 -18.05 3.53 -9.65
CA GLY A 295 -18.87 2.33 -9.73
C GLY A 295 -20.29 2.52 -9.20
N HIS A 296 -20.72 3.75 -8.90
CA HIS A 296 -22.01 4.08 -8.29
C HIS A 296 -22.30 3.30 -6.98
N GLY A 297 -21.25 2.89 -6.28
CA GLY A 297 -21.30 2.16 -5.03
C GLY A 297 -21.49 3.06 -3.81
N ASP A 298 -21.38 2.46 -2.62
CA ASP A 298 -21.53 3.19 -1.34
C ASP A 298 -20.25 3.97 -1.01
N VAL A 299 -20.18 5.20 -1.49
CA VAL A 299 -19.06 6.14 -1.23
C VAL A 299 -18.90 6.41 0.26
N LYS A 300 -20.00 6.53 1.02
CA LYS A 300 -19.93 6.78 2.47
C LYS A 300 -19.28 5.61 3.20
N TYR A 301 -19.61 4.39 2.82
CA TYR A 301 -18.96 3.19 3.35
C TYR A 301 -17.47 3.14 2.98
N ALA A 302 -17.11 3.44 1.73
CA ALA A 302 -15.72 3.49 1.29
C ALA A 302 -14.90 4.53 2.06
N THR A 303 -15.43 5.75 2.25
CA THR A 303 -14.80 6.79 3.08
C THR A 303 -14.65 6.31 4.52
N ASN A 304 -15.70 5.72 5.10
CA ASN A 304 -15.66 5.20 6.47
C ASN A 304 -14.53 4.17 6.69
N VAL A 305 -14.44 3.14 5.84
CA VAL A 305 -13.44 2.07 6.03
C VAL A 305 -12.01 2.57 5.82
N VAL A 306 -11.78 3.51 4.88
CA VAL A 306 -10.46 4.11 4.65
C VAL A 306 -10.05 5.00 5.82
N THR A 307 -10.93 5.90 6.28
CA THR A 307 -10.65 6.77 7.43
C THR A 307 -10.42 5.94 8.69
N THR A 308 -11.31 4.98 8.97
CA THR A 308 -11.24 4.14 10.17
C THR A 308 -9.97 3.29 10.16
N SER A 309 -9.61 2.68 9.03
CA SER A 309 -8.37 1.89 8.95
C SER A 309 -7.13 2.77 9.11
N THR A 310 -7.10 3.96 8.53
CA THR A 310 -5.97 4.87 8.66
C THR A 310 -5.76 5.29 10.13
N VAL A 311 -6.83 5.57 10.88
CA VAL A 311 -6.74 5.89 12.31
C VAL A 311 -6.33 4.68 13.13
N LEU A 312 -6.97 3.52 12.93
CA LEU A 312 -6.66 2.29 13.66
C LEU A 312 -5.24 1.80 13.40
N PHE A 313 -4.67 2.11 12.23
CA PHE A 313 -3.32 1.70 11.87
C PHE A 313 -2.25 2.18 12.85
N ALA A 314 -2.43 3.34 13.48
CA ALA A 314 -1.53 3.84 14.52
C ALA A 314 -1.42 2.87 15.72
N ILE A 315 -2.47 2.08 15.98
CA ILE A 315 -2.51 1.06 17.04
C ILE A 315 -2.11 -0.33 16.50
N VAL A 316 -2.44 -0.63 15.24
CA VAL A 316 -2.14 -1.93 14.62
C VAL A 316 -0.64 -2.11 14.35
N VAL A 317 0.05 -1.09 13.83
CA VAL A 317 1.49 -1.19 13.49
C VAL A 317 2.36 -1.63 14.68
N PRO A 318 2.30 -1.01 15.88
CA PRO A 318 3.16 -1.43 16.98
C PRO A 318 2.88 -2.87 17.42
N ILE A 319 1.61 -3.31 17.38
CA ILE A 319 1.24 -4.70 17.68
C ILE A 319 1.85 -5.65 16.65
N VAL A 320 1.68 -5.36 15.36
CA VAL A 320 2.26 -6.17 14.27
C VAL A 320 3.78 -6.22 14.39
N MET A 321 4.44 -5.10 14.69
CA MET A 321 5.89 -5.04 14.86
C MET A 321 6.40 -5.94 15.98
N VAL A 322 5.69 -6.01 17.11
CA VAL A 322 6.03 -6.93 18.20
C VAL A 322 5.88 -8.39 17.76
N LEU A 323 4.83 -8.70 17.00
CA LEU A 323 4.55 -10.07 16.54
C LEU A 323 5.57 -10.55 15.50
N VAL A 324 6.01 -9.68 14.59
CA VAL A 324 6.93 -10.07 13.50
C VAL A 324 8.40 -10.04 13.91
N GLN A 325 8.74 -9.51 15.09
CA GLN A 325 10.13 -9.36 15.52
C GLN A 325 10.87 -10.71 15.64
N ASN A 326 10.15 -11.79 15.95
CA ASN A 326 10.72 -13.11 16.18
C ASN A 326 10.52 -14.08 15.00
N ILE A 327 10.08 -13.58 13.83
CA ILE A 327 10.01 -14.33 12.57
C ILE A 327 11.36 -14.30 11.86
#